data_AF-A0A5J5BWS0-F1
#
_entry.id   AF-A0A5J5BWS0-F1
#
_cell.length_a   1.000
_cell.length_b   1.000
_cell.length_c   1.000
_cell.angle_alpha   90.00
_cell.angle_beta   90.00
_cell.angle_gamma   90.00
#
_symmetry.space_group_name_H-M   'P 1'
#
loop_
_entity.id
_entity.type
_entity.pdbx_description
1 polymer ?
#
loop_
_entity_poly.entity_id
_entity_poly.type
_entity_poly.pdbx_seq_one_letter_code
_entity_poly.pdbx_strand_id
1 'polypeptide(L)'
;MQDAGLTLIFLSNTSTRKETDDFSATTTGIHSIDKGLVSNFLIRKHFVAVDCLLAGMMDKNTQLDSGIISTIIEVNSAHSRPNGALLAFEYSVKLGITIERTAYLALVGVFLRANSFPKVVDIVENMVRAGISLGTHLTALLIYRLGCARKPGSAAKIFNLLSDDQKNTAAYTALIAAYFSSGNADKGLKVFVTMRGKGIPIALGTYSVLLAGLECSGRVREAELHRKEKKILQADGYSQDIDPMEKMICNVLFAGDVVS
;
A
#
# COMPACT_ATOMS: atom_id res chain seq x y z
N MET A 1 -47.30 -56.64 -9.00
CA MET A 1 -47.28 -57.59 -10.14
C MET A 1 -46.30 -56.99 -11.14
N GLN A 2 -45.07 -57.46 -11.33
CA GLN A 2 -44.49 -58.80 -11.31
C GLN A 2 -43.14 -58.77 -10.56
N ASP A 3 -42.85 -59.89 -9.94
CA ASP A 3 -41.66 -60.22 -9.14
C ASP A 3 -40.90 -61.34 -9.88
N ALA A 4 -39.57 -61.28 -9.88
CA ALA A 4 -38.59 -62.34 -10.17
C ALA A 4 -37.19 -61.68 -10.08
N GLY A 5 -36.30 -61.95 -9.12
CA GLY A 5 -36.13 -63.13 -8.28
C GLY A 5 -35.12 -64.07 -8.92
N LEU A 6 -33.85 -64.02 -8.46
CA LEU A 6 -33.01 -65.12 -7.95
C LEU A 6 -31.53 -64.62 -7.87
N THR A 7 -30.83 -64.53 -6.72
CA THR A 7 -30.44 -65.59 -5.75
C THR A 7 -29.33 -66.45 -6.39
N LEU A 8 -28.14 -66.76 -5.84
CA LEU A 8 -27.41 -66.66 -4.55
C LEU A 8 -26.08 -67.46 -4.83
N ILE A 9 -24.90 -67.29 -4.21
CA ILE A 9 -24.41 -68.00 -2.99
C ILE A 9 -22.86 -67.85 -2.88
N PHE A 10 -22.43 -67.41 -1.68
CA PHE A 10 -21.33 -67.81 -0.77
C PHE A 10 -19.80 -67.87 -1.08
N LEU A 11 -19.09 -67.17 -0.16
CA LEU A 11 -17.86 -67.48 0.61
C LEU A 11 -16.47 -67.56 -0.04
N SER A 12 -15.57 -66.68 0.43
CA SER A 12 -14.48 -67.09 1.34
C SER A 12 -13.77 -65.89 1.99
N ASN A 13 -13.43 -66.09 3.26
CA ASN A 13 -12.77 -65.21 4.22
C ASN A 13 -11.26 -65.08 3.91
N THR A 14 -10.65 -63.89 4.00
CA THR A 14 -9.29 -63.72 4.55
C THR A 14 -9.05 -62.28 4.99
N SER A 15 -8.65 -62.18 6.26
CA SER A 15 -8.08 -60.99 6.89
C SER A 15 -6.76 -60.58 6.23
N THR A 16 -6.64 -59.33 5.79
CA THR A 16 -5.36 -58.60 5.79
C THR A 16 -5.57 -57.15 6.18
N ARG A 17 -5.17 -56.87 7.42
CA ARG A 17 -4.78 -55.58 7.98
C ARG A 17 -4.01 -54.71 6.97
N LYS A 18 -4.46 -53.47 6.73
CA LYS A 18 -3.60 -52.35 6.34
C LYS A 18 -3.97 -51.13 7.17
N GLU A 19 -3.17 -50.96 8.22
CA GLU A 19 -2.86 -49.66 8.83
C GLU A 19 -2.15 -48.77 7.80
N THR A 20 -1.97 -47.49 8.15
CA THR A 20 -1.31 -46.36 7.45
C THR A 20 -2.24 -45.48 6.59
N ASP A 21 -2.39 -44.18 6.80
CA ASP A 21 -1.86 -43.27 7.83
C ASP A 21 -2.81 -42.05 7.90
N ASP A 22 -3.21 -41.71 9.12
CA ASP A 22 -3.79 -40.41 9.45
C ASP A 22 -2.65 -39.39 9.56
N PHE A 23 -2.37 -38.68 8.47
CA PHE A 23 -1.43 -37.55 8.45
C PHE A 23 -2.20 -36.22 8.41
N SER A 24 -3.10 -36.00 9.36
CA SER A 24 -3.81 -34.72 9.48
C SER A 24 -3.81 -34.10 10.89
N ALA A 25 -3.25 -34.77 11.89
CA ALA A 25 -3.34 -34.35 13.30
C ALA A 25 -2.06 -33.74 13.92
N THR A 26 -0.91 -33.72 13.25
CA THR A 26 0.37 -33.24 13.82
C THR A 26 0.77 -31.81 13.44
N THR A 27 0.16 -31.22 12.42
CA THR A 27 0.56 -29.89 11.91
C THR A 27 0.08 -28.74 12.82
N THR A 28 -1.05 -28.90 13.49
CA THR A 28 -1.63 -27.87 14.39
C THR A 28 -0.80 -27.64 15.65
N GLY A 29 -0.12 -28.67 16.17
CA GLY A 29 0.77 -28.56 17.32
C GLY A 29 2.08 -27.82 17.02
N ILE A 30 2.65 -28.03 15.84
CA ILE A 30 3.91 -27.40 15.42
C ILE A 30 3.71 -25.89 15.20
N HIS A 31 2.64 -25.50 14.50
CA HIS A 31 2.32 -24.07 14.30
C HIS A 31 2.06 -23.32 15.61
N SER A 32 1.50 -23.99 16.63
CA SER A 32 1.26 -23.40 17.95
C SER A 32 2.56 -23.14 18.73
N ILE A 33 3.54 -24.04 18.62
CA ILE A 33 4.86 -23.91 19.26
C ILE A 33 5.65 -22.77 18.63
N ASP A 34 5.66 -22.68 17.29
CA ASP A 34 6.34 -21.62 16.57
C ASP A 34 5.75 -20.23 16.90
N LYS A 35 4.42 -20.15 17.08
CA LYS A 35 3.72 -18.94 17.54
C LYS A 35 4.18 -18.47 18.91
N GLY A 36 4.21 -19.38 19.89
CA GLY A 36 4.59 -19.06 21.27
C GLY A 36 6.04 -18.62 21.38
N LEU A 37 6.93 -19.29 20.66
CA LEU A 37 8.36 -18.98 20.64
C LEU A 37 8.65 -17.63 19.98
N VAL A 38 8.09 -17.39 18.78
CA VAL A 38 8.27 -16.12 18.06
C VAL A 38 7.71 -14.96 18.89
N SER A 39 6.51 -15.12 19.46
CA SER A 39 5.90 -14.10 20.31
C SER A 39 6.77 -13.78 21.54
N ASN A 40 7.37 -14.81 22.16
CA ASN A 40 8.28 -14.61 23.29
C ASN A 40 9.53 -13.81 22.88
N PHE A 41 10.15 -14.14 21.75
CA PHE A 41 11.31 -13.39 21.24
C PHE A 41 10.97 -11.95 20.88
N LEU A 42 9.80 -11.70 20.28
CA LEU A 42 9.32 -10.36 19.98
C LEU A 42 9.10 -9.54 21.26
N ILE A 43 8.43 -10.11 22.26
CA ILE A 43 8.19 -9.45 23.57
C ILE A 43 9.53 -9.12 24.26
N ARG A 44 10.49 -10.05 24.21
CA ARG A 44 11.84 -9.86 24.78
C ARG A 44 12.78 -9.05 23.91
N LYS A 45 12.32 -8.57 22.75
CA LYS A 45 13.12 -7.79 21.78
C LYS A 45 14.37 -8.52 21.29
N HIS A 46 14.34 -9.85 21.26
CA HIS A 46 15.41 -10.69 20.71
C HIS A 46 15.31 -10.73 19.18
N PHE A 47 15.38 -9.56 18.52
CA PHE A 47 15.11 -9.45 17.09
C PHE A 47 16.07 -10.27 16.22
N VAL A 48 17.34 -10.37 16.60
CA VAL A 48 18.31 -11.21 15.87
C VAL A 48 17.90 -12.68 15.89
N ALA A 49 17.35 -13.18 17.00
CA ALA A 49 16.85 -14.54 17.08
C ALA A 49 15.63 -14.75 16.16
N VAL A 50 14.73 -13.76 16.09
CA VAL A 50 13.60 -13.77 15.14
C VAL A 50 14.10 -13.77 13.71
N ASP A 51 15.10 -12.94 13.38
CA ASP A 51 15.67 -12.85 12.03
C ASP A 51 16.32 -14.19 11.62
N CYS A 52 17.14 -14.79 12.49
CA CYS A 52 17.75 -16.10 12.26
C CYS A 52 16.71 -17.23 12.12
N LEU A 53 15.66 -17.20 12.93
CA LEU A 53 14.59 -18.18 12.88
C LEU A 53 13.80 -18.08 11.57
N LEU A 54 13.43 -16.87 11.14
CA LEU A 54 12.78 -16.66 9.85
C LEU A 54 13.64 -17.14 8.70
N ALA A 55 14.93 -16.81 8.68
CA ALA A 55 15.85 -17.27 7.64
C ALA A 55 15.92 -18.80 7.58
N GLY A 56 16.09 -19.47 8.72
CA GLY A 56 16.14 -20.93 8.78
C GLY A 56 14.82 -21.61 8.39
N MET A 57 13.67 -21.02 8.72
CA MET A 57 12.35 -21.52 8.31
C MET A 57 12.09 -21.31 6.81
N MET A 58 12.59 -20.20 6.25
CA MET A 58 12.47 -19.86 4.83
C MET A 58 13.18 -20.89 3.94
N ASP A 59 14.29 -21.46 4.40
CA ASP A 59 15.05 -22.49 3.68
C ASP A 59 14.38 -23.86 3.76
N LYS A 60 13.68 -24.13 4.88
CA LYS A 60 12.95 -25.38 5.12
C LYS A 60 11.52 -25.38 4.59
N ASN A 61 11.06 -24.26 4.02
CA ASN A 61 9.69 -24.07 3.54
C ASN A 61 8.61 -24.30 4.62
N THR A 62 8.96 -24.08 5.90
CA THR A 62 8.01 -24.19 7.02
C THR A 62 7.15 -22.95 7.05
N GLN A 63 5.82 -23.08 7.03
CA GLN A 63 4.90 -21.94 7.05
C GLN A 63 4.57 -21.48 8.48
N LEU A 64 4.62 -20.17 8.71
CA LEU A 64 4.05 -19.52 9.88
C LEU A 64 2.64 -19.02 9.57
N ASP A 65 1.82 -18.88 10.62
CA ASP A 65 0.51 -18.26 10.50
C ASP A 65 0.61 -16.79 10.04
N SER A 66 -0.36 -16.36 9.22
CA SER A 66 -0.47 -14.99 8.68
C SER A 66 -0.41 -13.93 9.78
N GLY A 67 -1.08 -14.17 10.92
CA GLY A 67 -1.11 -13.24 12.04
C GLY A 67 0.26 -13.10 12.72
N ILE A 68 1.04 -14.18 12.79
CA ILE A 68 2.40 -14.15 13.36
C ILE A 68 3.31 -13.29 12.47
N ILE A 69 3.30 -13.52 11.16
CA ILE A 69 4.12 -12.76 10.22
C ILE A 69 3.75 -11.27 10.24
N SER A 70 2.45 -10.96 10.23
CA SER A 70 1.95 -9.59 10.37
C SER A 70 2.46 -8.95 11.67
N THR A 71 2.44 -9.69 12.79
CA THR A 71 2.98 -9.22 14.08
C THR A 71 4.49 -8.97 14.02
N ILE A 72 5.28 -9.85 13.40
CA ILE A 72 6.74 -9.64 13.26
C ILE A 72 7.02 -8.35 12.48
N ILE A 73 6.28 -8.12 11.38
CA ILE A 73 6.41 -6.92 10.55
C ILE A 73 6.09 -5.67 11.35
N GLU A 74 4.95 -5.66 12.05
CA GLU A 74 4.48 -4.53 12.84
C GLU A 74 5.45 -4.19 13.99
N VAL A 75 5.88 -5.20 14.73
CA VAL A 75 6.82 -5.02 15.85
C VAL A 75 8.17 -4.50 15.35
N ASN A 76 8.73 -5.05 14.27
CA ASN A 76 9.98 -4.54 13.70
C ASN A 76 9.82 -3.10 13.20
N SER A 77 8.69 -2.78 12.56
CA SER A 77 8.38 -1.44 12.05
C SER A 77 8.25 -0.40 13.18
N ALA A 78 7.64 -0.79 14.30
CA ALA A 78 7.51 0.04 15.51
C ALA A 78 8.88 0.31 16.16
N HIS A 79 9.81 -0.63 16.05
CA HIS A 79 11.19 -0.49 16.55
C HIS A 79 12.17 0.08 15.52
N SER A 80 11.68 0.63 14.40
CA SER A 80 12.50 1.20 13.32
C SER A 80 13.55 0.23 12.77
N ARG A 81 13.18 -1.05 12.65
CA ARG A 81 13.99 -2.11 12.03
C ARG A 81 13.47 -2.45 10.64
N PRO A 82 13.78 -1.66 9.59
CA PRO A 82 13.30 -1.91 8.24
C PRO A 82 13.77 -3.26 7.68
N ASN A 83 14.99 -3.69 8.01
CA ASN A 83 15.54 -4.96 7.51
C ASN A 83 14.80 -6.19 8.09
N GLY A 84 14.48 -6.18 9.39
CA GLY A 84 13.71 -7.27 10.01
C GLY A 84 12.25 -7.31 9.52
N ALA A 85 11.64 -6.13 9.34
CA ALA A 85 10.30 -6.05 8.74
C ALA A 85 10.29 -6.57 7.30
N LEU A 86 11.32 -6.23 6.51
CA LEU A 86 11.46 -6.71 5.14
C LEU A 86 11.73 -8.21 5.06
N LEU A 87 12.54 -8.75 5.96
CA LEU A 87 12.78 -10.19 6.01
C LEU A 87 11.48 -10.98 6.23
N ALA A 88 10.64 -10.51 7.17
CA ALA A 88 9.33 -11.12 7.40
C ALA A 88 8.38 -10.99 6.20
N PHE A 89 8.45 -9.86 5.48
CA PHE A 89 7.70 -9.66 4.24
C PHE A 89 8.19 -10.56 3.10
N GLU A 90 9.50 -10.67 2.88
CA GLU A 90 10.10 -11.53 1.86
C GLU A 90 9.80 -13.01 2.14
N TYR A 91 9.82 -13.40 3.41
CA TYR A 91 9.36 -14.72 3.86
C TYR A 91 7.89 -14.96 3.49
N SER A 92 7.00 -13.98 3.72
CA SER A 92 5.59 -14.11 3.38
C SER A 92 5.38 -14.27 1.86
N VAL A 93 6.09 -13.47 1.06
CA VAL A 93 6.03 -13.53 -0.40
C VAL A 93 6.55 -14.87 -0.93
N LYS A 94 7.69 -15.36 -0.42
CA LYS A 94 8.30 -16.63 -0.86
C LYS A 94 7.37 -17.82 -0.62
N LEU A 95 6.66 -17.83 0.51
CA LEU A 95 5.80 -18.94 0.92
C LEU A 95 4.33 -18.78 0.51
N GLY A 96 3.98 -17.68 -0.16
CA GLY A 96 2.59 -17.38 -0.54
C GLY A 96 1.68 -17.10 0.66
N ILE A 97 2.24 -16.61 1.77
CA ILE A 97 1.49 -16.27 2.98
C ILE A 97 0.93 -14.85 2.80
N THR A 98 -0.40 -14.73 2.90
CA THR A 98 -1.07 -13.43 2.94
C THR A 98 -0.70 -12.70 4.22
N ILE A 99 -0.53 -11.38 4.15
CA ILE A 99 -0.35 -10.53 5.33
C ILE A 99 -1.46 -9.49 5.40
N GLU A 100 -1.72 -9.00 6.60
CA GLU A 100 -2.82 -8.07 6.85
C GLU A 100 -2.52 -6.66 6.34
N ARG A 101 -3.60 -5.87 6.16
CA ARG A 101 -3.47 -4.46 5.74
C ARG A 101 -2.58 -3.68 6.69
N THR A 102 -2.69 -3.90 8.00
CA THR A 102 -1.89 -3.22 9.03
C THR A 102 -0.40 -3.49 8.87
N ALA A 103 -0.01 -4.73 8.53
CA ALA A 103 1.38 -5.09 8.24
C ALA A 103 1.92 -4.37 6.99
N TYR A 104 1.14 -4.28 5.91
CA TYR A 104 1.50 -3.47 4.74
C TYR A 104 1.69 -1.99 5.09
N LEU A 105 0.78 -1.42 5.87
CA LEU A 105 0.88 -0.02 6.32
C LEU A 105 2.11 0.20 7.21
N ALA A 106 2.45 -0.77 8.06
CA ALA A 106 3.66 -0.73 8.89
C ALA A 106 4.94 -0.74 8.02
N LEU A 107 4.99 -1.59 6.99
CA LEU A 107 6.07 -1.63 5.99
C LEU A 107 6.20 -0.29 5.25
N VAL A 108 5.11 0.23 4.71
CA VAL A 108 5.10 1.55 4.05
C VAL A 108 5.62 2.62 5.01
N GLY A 109 5.15 2.63 6.25
CA GLY A 109 5.56 3.59 7.27
C GLY A 109 7.05 3.53 7.61
N VAL A 110 7.61 2.34 7.87
CA VAL A 110 9.03 2.20 8.24
C VAL A 110 9.96 2.55 7.09
N PHE A 111 9.62 2.15 5.86
CA PHE A 111 10.43 2.47 4.69
C PHE A 111 10.31 3.93 4.25
N LEU A 112 9.15 4.55 4.46
CA LEU A 112 8.97 6.00 4.24
C LEU A 112 9.83 6.80 5.23
N ARG A 113 9.90 6.40 6.51
CA ARG A 113 10.79 7.02 7.52
C ARG A 113 12.27 6.81 7.20
N ALA A 114 12.63 5.64 6.66
CA ALA A 114 13.98 5.33 6.21
C ALA A 114 14.34 6.00 4.86
N ASN A 115 13.45 6.80 4.26
CA ASN A 115 13.62 7.42 2.94
C ASN A 115 13.94 6.42 1.80
N SER A 116 13.57 5.14 1.97
CA SER A 116 13.77 4.11 0.95
C SER A 116 12.57 4.06 0.01
N PHE A 117 12.44 5.11 -0.80
CA PHE A 117 11.31 5.28 -1.71
C PHE A 117 11.11 4.14 -2.73
N PRO A 118 12.15 3.50 -3.30
CA PRO A 118 11.97 2.33 -4.15
C PRO A 118 11.24 1.20 -3.43
N LYS A 119 11.64 0.88 -2.19
CA LYS A 119 10.97 -0.15 -1.39
C LYS A 119 9.53 0.22 -1.06
N VAL A 120 9.25 1.50 -0.78
CA VAL A 120 7.86 1.95 -0.58
C VAL A 120 7.01 1.66 -1.81
N VAL A 121 7.51 1.92 -3.02
CA VAL A 121 6.80 1.61 -4.26
C VAL A 121 6.58 0.10 -4.40
N ASP A 122 7.62 -0.71 -4.21
CA ASP A 122 7.52 -2.18 -4.30
C ASP A 122 6.48 -2.75 -3.32
N ILE A 123 6.45 -2.24 -2.08
CA ILE A 123 5.49 -2.68 -1.05
C ILE A 123 4.06 -2.30 -1.44
N VAL A 124 3.83 -1.08 -1.94
CA VAL A 124 2.48 -0.66 -2.36
C VAL A 124 2.02 -1.44 -3.60
N GLU A 125 2.90 -1.73 -4.56
CA GLU A 125 2.58 -2.58 -5.71
C GLU A 125 2.17 -3.99 -5.26
N ASN A 126 2.86 -4.57 -4.28
CA ASN A 126 2.48 -5.86 -3.70
C ASN A 126 1.15 -5.80 -2.95
N MET A 127 0.91 -4.74 -2.18
CA MET A 127 -0.34 -4.50 -1.47
C MET A 127 -1.54 -4.46 -2.42
N VAL A 128 -1.42 -3.73 -3.52
CA VAL A 128 -2.47 -3.62 -4.56
C VAL A 128 -2.64 -4.94 -5.30
N ARG A 129 -1.56 -5.67 -5.62
CA ARG A 129 -1.62 -7.00 -6.24
C ARG A 129 -2.33 -8.02 -5.35
N ALA A 130 -2.20 -7.88 -4.04
CA ALA A 130 -2.92 -8.68 -3.05
C ALA A 130 -4.40 -8.27 -2.88
N GLY A 131 -4.90 -7.30 -3.65
CA GLY A 131 -6.27 -6.79 -3.56
C GLY A 131 -6.51 -5.88 -2.35
N ILE A 132 -5.46 -5.42 -1.67
CA ILE A 132 -5.56 -4.60 -0.47
C ILE A 132 -5.40 -3.12 -0.85
N SER A 133 -6.40 -2.31 -0.53
CA SER A 133 -6.35 -0.87 -0.82
C SER A 133 -5.46 -0.13 0.18
N LEU A 134 -4.55 0.72 -0.34
CA LEU A 134 -3.79 1.67 0.48
C LEU A 134 -4.71 2.70 1.15
N GLY A 135 -5.80 3.07 0.46
CA GLY A 135 -6.69 4.17 0.81
C GLY A 135 -6.30 5.47 0.09
N THR A 136 -7.30 6.23 -0.35
CA THR A 136 -7.15 7.43 -1.19
C THR A 136 -6.31 8.51 -0.50
N HIS A 137 -6.58 8.79 0.78
CA HIS A 137 -5.85 9.81 1.56
C HIS A 137 -4.36 9.48 1.75
N LEU A 138 -4.06 8.23 2.14
CA LEU A 138 -2.67 7.80 2.32
C LEU A 138 -1.92 7.78 0.98
N THR A 139 -2.61 7.44 -0.11
CA THR A 139 -2.03 7.50 -1.45
C THR A 139 -1.64 8.93 -1.84
N ALA A 140 -2.52 9.91 -1.63
CA ALA A 140 -2.22 11.32 -1.90
C ALA A 140 -1.03 11.83 -1.06
N LEU A 141 -0.99 11.48 0.24
CA LEU A 141 0.14 11.80 1.12
C LEU A 141 1.45 11.17 0.62
N LEU A 142 1.41 9.90 0.18
CA LEU A 142 2.59 9.22 -0.31
C LEU A 142 3.12 9.86 -1.60
N ILE A 143 2.23 10.19 -2.55
CA ILE A 143 2.59 10.92 -3.78
C ILE A 143 3.23 12.27 -3.43
N TYR A 144 2.65 13.01 -2.48
CA TYR A 144 3.19 14.27 -2.00
C TYR A 144 4.60 14.11 -1.44
N ARG A 145 4.81 13.14 -0.53
CA ARG A 145 6.12 12.86 0.08
C ARG A 145 7.17 12.46 -0.95
N LEU A 146 6.80 11.66 -1.96
CA LEU A 146 7.68 11.33 -3.08
C LEU A 146 8.02 12.58 -3.93
N GLY A 147 7.07 13.50 -4.10
CA GLY A 147 7.27 14.80 -4.72
C GLY A 147 8.25 15.69 -3.95
N CYS A 148 8.12 15.79 -2.61
CA CYS A 148 9.08 16.50 -1.76
C CYS A 148 10.49 15.90 -1.87
N ALA A 149 10.59 14.59 -2.05
CA ALA A 149 11.85 13.88 -2.27
C ALA A 149 12.39 13.96 -3.70
N ARG A 150 11.74 14.76 -4.58
CA ARG A 150 12.09 14.91 -6.01
C ARG A 150 12.12 13.56 -6.75
N LYS A 151 11.16 12.67 -6.45
CA LYS A 151 10.97 11.37 -7.10
C LYS A 151 9.66 11.33 -7.91
N PRO A 152 9.53 12.14 -8.98
CA PRO A 152 8.27 12.26 -9.72
C PRO A 152 7.89 10.97 -10.46
N GLY A 153 8.88 10.15 -10.84
CA GLY A 153 8.63 8.84 -11.45
C GLY A 153 7.96 7.86 -10.46
N SER A 154 8.47 7.79 -9.23
CA SER A 154 7.85 7.00 -8.16
C SER A 154 6.46 7.53 -7.79
N ALA A 155 6.30 8.85 -7.70
CA ALA A 155 5.01 9.49 -7.46
C ALA A 155 3.98 9.10 -8.55
N ALA A 156 4.38 9.14 -9.82
CA ALA A 156 3.54 8.73 -10.94
C ALA A 156 3.20 7.23 -10.92
N LYS A 157 4.14 6.36 -10.53
CA LYS A 157 3.85 4.93 -10.35
C LYS A 157 2.75 4.71 -9.32
N ILE A 158 2.88 5.30 -8.13
CA ILE A 158 1.86 5.20 -7.07
C ILE A 158 0.52 5.76 -7.55
N PHE A 159 0.52 6.90 -8.24
CA PHE A 159 -0.71 7.48 -8.80
C PHE A 159 -1.39 6.55 -9.82
N ASN A 160 -0.62 5.83 -10.63
CA ASN A 160 -1.14 4.90 -11.63
C ASN A 160 -1.68 3.59 -11.04
N LEU A 161 -1.37 3.28 -9.78
CA LEU A 161 -1.97 2.15 -9.07
C LEU A 161 -3.41 2.42 -8.62
N LEU A 162 -3.82 3.70 -8.57
CA LEU A 162 -5.21 4.06 -8.32
C LEU A 162 -6.07 3.73 -9.55
N SER A 163 -7.23 3.13 -9.30
CA SER A 163 -8.28 3.06 -10.31
C SER A 163 -8.80 4.48 -10.62
N ASP A 164 -9.40 4.66 -11.79
CA ASP A 164 -9.78 5.99 -12.25
C ASP A 164 -10.83 6.66 -11.36
N ASP A 165 -11.69 5.88 -10.68
CA ASP A 165 -12.66 6.32 -9.68
C ASP A 165 -12.02 6.70 -8.32
N GLN A 166 -10.80 6.24 -8.04
CA GLN A 166 -10.07 6.56 -6.82
C GLN A 166 -9.16 7.80 -6.96
N LYS A 167 -8.90 8.25 -8.19
CA LYS A 167 -8.04 9.42 -8.46
C LYS A 167 -8.80 10.70 -8.18
N ASN A 168 -8.48 11.30 -7.04
CA ASN A 168 -9.19 12.46 -6.53
C ASN A 168 -8.32 13.75 -6.57
N THR A 169 -8.91 14.88 -6.19
CA THR A 169 -8.30 16.22 -6.18
C THR A 169 -6.95 16.23 -5.48
N ALA A 170 -6.86 15.59 -4.31
CA ALA A 170 -5.62 15.54 -3.53
C ALA A 170 -4.54 14.72 -4.25
N ALA A 171 -4.87 13.57 -4.84
CA ALA A 171 -3.92 12.74 -5.58
C ALA A 171 -3.40 13.43 -6.85
N TYR A 172 -4.27 14.07 -7.63
CA TYR A 172 -3.87 14.86 -8.80
C TYR A 172 -2.98 16.03 -8.40
N THR A 173 -3.40 16.80 -7.38
CA THR A 173 -2.62 17.96 -6.91
C THR A 173 -1.23 17.55 -6.43
N ALA A 174 -1.13 16.43 -5.70
CA ALA A 174 0.14 15.88 -5.26
C ALA A 174 1.05 15.49 -6.44
N LEU A 175 0.50 14.89 -7.50
CA LEU A 175 1.27 14.53 -8.69
C LEU A 175 1.73 15.76 -9.48
N ILE A 176 0.87 16.78 -9.61
CA ILE A 176 1.21 18.07 -10.21
C ILE A 176 2.39 18.69 -9.44
N ALA A 177 2.29 18.76 -8.11
CA ALA A 177 3.34 19.28 -7.25
C ALA A 177 4.66 18.50 -7.42
N ALA A 178 4.62 17.17 -7.50
CA ALA A 178 5.79 16.33 -7.69
C ALA A 178 6.54 16.61 -9.00
N TYR A 179 5.81 16.88 -10.10
CA TYR A 179 6.44 17.24 -11.37
C TYR A 179 7.06 18.64 -11.33
N PHE A 180 6.35 19.64 -10.78
CA PHE A 180 6.89 20.99 -10.64
C PHE A 180 8.10 21.06 -9.72
N SER A 181 8.07 20.37 -8.56
CA SER A 181 9.22 20.32 -7.63
C SER A 181 10.48 19.68 -8.25
N SER A 182 10.29 18.93 -9.33
CA SER A 182 11.36 18.26 -10.09
C SER A 182 11.74 19.03 -11.37
N GLY A 183 11.26 20.27 -11.54
CA GLY A 183 11.55 21.11 -12.69
C GLY A 183 10.84 20.70 -13.99
N ASN A 184 9.86 19.78 -13.91
CA ASN A 184 9.15 19.29 -15.09
C ASN A 184 7.79 19.97 -15.26
N ALA A 185 7.84 21.27 -15.58
CA ALA A 185 6.64 22.12 -15.70
C ALA A 185 5.64 21.58 -16.73
N ASP A 186 6.11 21.08 -17.88
CA ASP A 186 5.25 20.57 -18.95
C ASP A 186 4.44 19.35 -18.50
N LYS A 187 5.06 18.41 -17.78
CA LYS A 187 4.32 17.26 -17.22
C LYS A 187 3.34 17.71 -16.12
N GLY A 188 3.74 18.65 -15.27
CA GLY A 188 2.87 19.22 -14.24
C GLY A 188 1.60 19.82 -14.85
N LEU A 189 1.75 20.65 -15.88
CA LEU A 189 0.61 21.23 -16.62
C LEU A 189 -0.22 20.17 -17.35
N LYS A 190 0.41 19.18 -17.97
CA LYS A 190 -0.32 18.09 -18.64
C LYS A 190 -1.23 17.33 -17.67
N VAL A 191 -0.76 17.07 -16.46
CA VAL A 191 -1.56 16.45 -15.41
C VAL A 191 -2.72 17.36 -15.00
N PHE A 192 -2.48 18.68 -14.85
CA PHE A 192 -3.54 19.65 -14.55
C PHE A 192 -4.62 19.71 -15.64
N VAL A 193 -4.23 19.74 -16.91
CA VAL A 193 -5.18 19.71 -18.05
C VAL A 193 -5.98 18.41 -18.05
N THR A 194 -5.34 17.29 -17.73
CA THR A 194 -6.02 15.98 -17.62
C THR A 194 -7.04 15.98 -16.48
N MET A 195 -6.69 16.50 -15.32
CA MET A 195 -7.58 16.66 -14.16
C MET A 195 -8.82 17.48 -14.53
N ARG A 196 -8.62 18.64 -15.18
CA ARG A 196 -9.70 19.50 -15.68
C ARG A 196 -10.59 18.79 -16.70
N GLY A 197 -9.99 18.12 -17.69
CA GLY A 197 -10.72 17.41 -18.74
C GLY A 197 -11.55 16.22 -18.23
N LYS A 198 -11.15 15.60 -17.11
CA LYS A 198 -11.90 14.55 -16.43
C LYS A 198 -12.99 15.09 -15.49
N GLY A 199 -13.15 16.41 -15.38
CA GLY A 199 -14.10 17.02 -14.46
C GLY A 199 -13.76 16.81 -12.98
N ILE A 200 -12.52 16.43 -12.67
CA ILE A 200 -12.08 16.30 -11.28
C ILE A 200 -12.04 17.71 -10.66
N PRO A 201 -12.70 17.93 -9.52
CA PRO A 201 -12.72 19.23 -8.87
C PRO A 201 -11.32 19.81 -8.63
N ILE A 202 -11.15 21.11 -8.83
CA ILE A 202 -9.90 21.84 -8.65
C ILE A 202 -10.00 22.69 -7.38
N ALA A 203 -9.19 22.36 -6.38
CA ALA A 203 -9.15 23.10 -5.12
C ALA A 203 -8.23 24.33 -5.19
N LEU A 204 -8.37 25.24 -4.21
CA LEU A 204 -7.47 26.39 -4.07
C LEU A 204 -5.99 25.97 -3.92
N GLY A 205 -5.73 24.89 -3.16
CA GLY A 205 -4.40 24.30 -3.06
C GLY A 205 -3.81 23.87 -4.40
N THR A 206 -4.64 23.37 -5.33
CA THR A 206 -4.20 23.01 -6.69
C THR A 206 -3.69 24.21 -7.46
N TYR A 207 -4.41 25.35 -7.42
CA TYR A 207 -3.94 26.58 -8.05
C TYR A 207 -2.69 27.14 -7.36
N SER A 208 -2.57 27.04 -6.04
CA SER A 208 -1.36 27.46 -5.33
C SER A 208 -0.12 26.70 -5.82
N VAL A 209 -0.22 25.37 -5.96
CA VAL A 209 0.86 24.54 -6.53
C VAL A 209 1.17 24.92 -7.98
N LEU A 210 0.13 25.11 -8.80
CA LEU A 210 0.26 25.45 -10.21
C LEU A 210 1.00 26.78 -10.40
N LEU A 211 0.57 27.81 -9.67
CA LEU A 211 1.15 29.15 -9.75
C LEU A 211 2.60 29.17 -9.30
N ALA A 212 2.89 28.61 -8.12
CA ALA A 212 4.25 28.53 -7.60
C ALA A 212 5.17 27.76 -8.57
N GLY A 213 4.69 26.63 -9.11
CA GLY A 213 5.44 25.83 -10.08
C GLY A 213 5.74 26.57 -11.38
N LEU A 214 4.77 27.31 -11.93
CA LEU A 214 4.94 28.09 -13.15
C LEU A 214 5.88 29.28 -12.96
N GLU A 215 5.78 29.97 -11.83
CA GLU A 215 6.66 31.09 -11.47
C GLU A 215 8.11 30.63 -11.32
N CYS A 216 8.35 29.55 -10.57
CA CYS A 216 9.68 28.95 -10.43
C CYS A 216 10.25 28.47 -11.78
N SER A 217 9.38 28.16 -12.75
CA SER A 217 9.77 27.73 -14.09
C SER A 217 9.88 28.88 -15.10
N GLY A 218 9.68 30.14 -14.68
CA GLY A 218 9.72 31.32 -15.56
C GLY A 218 8.53 31.45 -16.53
N ARG A 219 7.46 30.67 -16.35
CA ARG A 219 6.28 30.63 -17.24
C ARG A 219 5.26 31.70 -16.87
N VAL A 220 5.72 32.96 -16.85
CA VAL A 220 4.97 34.12 -16.33
C VAL A 220 3.59 34.30 -16.98
N ARG A 221 3.50 34.13 -18.30
CA ARG A 221 2.23 34.30 -19.04
C ARG A 221 1.15 33.31 -18.59
N GLU A 222 1.54 32.06 -18.39
CA GLU A 222 0.63 30.99 -17.96
C GLU A 222 0.26 31.14 -16.48
N ALA A 223 1.23 31.55 -15.65
CA ALA A 223 0.95 31.89 -14.26
C ALA A 223 -0.10 33.00 -14.15
N GLU A 224 0.00 34.05 -14.98
CA GLU A 224 -0.97 35.15 -14.95
C GLU A 224 -2.37 34.73 -15.43
N LEU A 225 -2.45 33.84 -16.42
CA LEU A 225 -3.73 33.25 -16.85
C LEU A 225 -4.40 32.51 -15.70
N HIS A 226 -3.68 31.59 -15.05
CA HIS A 226 -4.24 30.79 -13.96
C HIS A 226 -4.48 31.61 -12.68
N ARG A 227 -3.77 32.74 -12.50
CA ARG A 227 -4.03 33.68 -11.39
C ARG A 227 -5.40 34.33 -11.53
N LYS A 228 -5.80 34.70 -12.75
CA LYS A 228 -7.14 35.25 -13.02
C LYS A 228 -8.22 34.20 -12.77
N GLU A 229 -8.01 32.97 -13.23
CA GLU A 229 -8.92 31.84 -12.96
C GLU A 229 -9.09 31.60 -11.44
N LYS A 230 -8.00 31.61 -10.67
CA LYS A 230 -8.05 31.46 -9.20
C LYS A 230 -8.89 32.54 -8.52
N LYS A 231 -8.79 33.81 -8.96
CA LYS A 231 -9.57 34.93 -8.39
C LYS A 231 -11.06 34.78 -8.66
N ILE A 232 -11.44 34.36 -9.87
CA ILE A 232 -12.84 34.10 -10.24
C ILE A 232 -13.42 33.01 -9.33
N LEU A 233 -12.69 31.91 -9.15
CA LEU A 233 -13.11 30.82 -8.25
C LEU A 233 -13.28 31.24 -6.79
N GLN A 234 -12.48 32.19 -6.30
CA GLN A 234 -12.63 32.74 -4.96
C GLN A 234 -13.83 33.68 -4.83
N ALA A 235 -14.13 34.44 -5.88
CA ALA A 235 -15.25 35.41 -5.89
C ALA A 235 -16.61 34.73 -6.02
N ASP A 236 -16.70 33.65 -6.79
CA ASP A 236 -17.98 32.98 -7.10
C ASP A 236 -18.50 32.08 -5.97
N GLY A 237 -17.76 31.96 -4.84
CA GLY A 237 -18.16 31.10 -3.72
C GLY A 237 -18.34 29.63 -4.11
N TYR A 238 -17.70 29.19 -5.20
CA TYR A 238 -18.01 27.92 -5.87
C TYR A 238 -17.79 26.73 -4.93
N SER A 239 -18.89 26.15 -4.47
CA SER A 239 -18.93 24.84 -3.84
C SER A 239 -18.83 23.81 -4.95
N GLN A 240 -17.62 23.51 -5.41
CA GLN A 240 -17.44 22.20 -6.02
C GLN A 240 -17.83 21.16 -4.97
N ASP A 241 -18.59 20.13 -5.37
CA ASP A 241 -18.93 18.97 -4.55
C ASP A 241 -17.67 18.11 -4.30
N ILE A 242 -16.64 18.75 -3.75
CA ILE A 242 -15.46 18.10 -3.23
C ILE A 242 -15.86 17.59 -1.87
N ASP A 243 -15.60 16.31 -1.65
CA ASP A 243 -15.66 15.74 -0.32
C ASP A 243 -14.91 16.66 0.68
N PRO A 244 -15.55 17.09 1.79
CA PRO A 244 -14.95 18.05 2.70
C PRO A 244 -13.58 17.61 3.24
N MET A 245 -13.38 16.31 3.45
CA MET A 245 -12.10 15.76 3.93
C MET A 245 -11.04 15.81 2.83
N GLU A 246 -11.40 15.52 1.59
CA GLU A 246 -10.51 15.67 0.44
C GLU A 246 -10.10 17.13 0.20
N LYS A 247 -11.06 18.07 0.29
CA LYS A 247 -10.81 19.50 0.23
C LYS A 247 -9.86 19.93 1.35
N MET A 248 -10.08 19.44 2.57
CA MET A 248 -9.22 19.70 3.72
C MET A 248 -7.81 19.17 3.49
N ILE A 249 -7.63 17.93 3.06
CA ILE A 249 -6.31 17.33 2.81
C ILE A 249 -5.58 18.09 1.70
N CYS A 250 -6.26 18.40 0.60
CA CYS A 250 -5.65 19.16 -0.48
C CYS A 250 -5.22 20.56 -0.01
N ASN A 251 -6.03 21.23 0.82
CA ASN A 251 -5.67 22.54 1.34
C ASN A 251 -4.56 22.46 2.41
N VAL A 252 -4.60 21.50 3.33
CA VAL A 252 -3.55 21.33 4.34
C VAL A 252 -2.20 21.00 3.71
N LEU A 253 -2.19 20.16 2.66
CA LEU A 253 -0.94 19.78 1.99
C LEU A 253 -0.41 20.89 1.05
N PHE A 254 -1.30 21.71 0.45
CA PHE A 254 -0.96 22.54 -0.71
C PHE A 254 -1.43 23.99 -0.66
N ALA A 255 -2.38 24.33 0.20
CA ALA A 255 -2.74 25.71 0.51
C ALA A 255 -1.89 26.18 1.70
N GLY A 256 -0.59 26.36 1.47
CA GLY A 256 0.19 27.17 2.40
C GLY A 256 -0.28 28.62 2.29
N ASP A 257 -0.75 29.19 3.40
CA ASP A 257 -0.46 30.59 3.69
C ASP A 257 1.07 30.66 3.86
N VAL A 258 1.77 31.09 2.82
CA VAL A 258 3.13 31.62 2.95
C VAL A 258 3.01 33.12 3.20
N VAL A 259 2.46 33.43 4.37
CA VAL A 259 2.71 34.64 5.16
C VAL A 259 3.08 34.02 6.52
N SER A 260 4.32 33.90 6.95
CA SER A 260 5.44 34.85 7.02
C SER A 260 6.76 34.11 7.23
#